data_AF-A0A7V8BEC8-F1
#
_entry.id   AF-A0A7V8BEC8-F1
#
_cell.length_a   1.000
_cell.length_b   1.000
_cell.length_c   1.000
_cell.angle_alpha   90.00
_cell.angle_beta   90.00
_cell.angle_gamma   90.00
#
_symmetry.space_group_name_H-M   'P 1'
#
loop_
_entity.id
_entity.type
_entity.pdbx_description
1 polymer ?
#
loop_
_entity_poly.entity_id
_entity_poly.type
_entity_poly.pdbx_seq_one_letter_code
_entity_poly.pdbx_strand_id
1 'polypeptide(L)'
;MFSARLLLPFLLVFFAGCSWAPSLGVHKIDINQGNALTQDLVEKLKVGQSKAQVRAILGTPLLADIYHADRWDYVHEFRYQGKLVAHRGFSVFFADDKLTRWQGDEQPPSPAILNRQAQAASQAEQPAQTPAAAEEPGILTRFWNWLKS
;
A
#
# COMPACT_ATOMS: atom_id res chain seq x y z
N MET A 1 29.29 52.86 16.57
CA MET A 1 29.94 51.99 15.56
C MET A 1 29.96 50.51 16.03
N PHE A 2 28.80 49.94 16.40
CA PHE A 2 28.71 48.60 17.03
C PHE A 2 27.67 47.68 16.37
N SER A 3 27.35 47.90 15.09
CA SER A 3 26.04 47.46 14.56
C SER A 3 26.09 46.49 13.38
N ALA A 4 27.25 45.96 13.01
CA ALA A 4 27.36 45.06 11.85
C ALA A 4 28.14 43.75 12.11
N ARG A 5 29.01 43.71 13.13
CA ARG A 5 29.86 42.54 13.41
C ARG A 5 29.15 41.43 14.21
N LEU A 6 28.06 41.76 14.92
CA LEU A 6 27.24 40.81 15.68
C LEU A 6 26.07 40.20 14.89
N LEU A 7 25.74 40.75 13.72
CA LEU A 7 24.68 40.23 12.84
C LEU A 7 25.17 39.07 11.94
N LEU A 8 26.48 38.99 11.67
CA LEU A 8 27.08 37.98 10.80
C LEU A 8 26.98 36.53 11.34
N PRO A 9 27.22 36.23 12.63
CA PRO A 9 27.04 34.85 13.12
C PRO A 9 25.56 34.47 13.26
N PHE A 10 24.64 35.43 13.45
CA PHE A 10 23.21 35.17 13.58
C PHE A 10 22.56 34.78 12.23
N LEU A 11 23.06 35.36 11.13
CA LEU A 11 22.63 35.03 9.76
C LEU A 11 23.10 33.64 9.32
N LEU A 12 24.28 33.19 9.76
CA LEU A 12 24.84 31.88 9.42
C LEU A 12 24.13 30.71 10.12
N VAL A 13 23.62 30.91 11.34
CA VAL A 13 22.85 29.88 12.07
C VAL A 13 21.49 29.61 11.40
N PHE A 14 20.89 30.61 10.75
CA PHE A 14 19.61 30.46 10.04
C PHE A 14 19.69 29.57 8.79
N PHE A 15 20.86 29.49 8.13
CA PHE A 15 21.04 28.66 6.92
C PHE A 15 21.48 27.21 7.21
N ALA A 16 21.93 26.90 8.43
CA ALA A 16 22.38 25.55 8.80
C ALA A 16 21.24 24.61 9.26
N GLY A 17 19.99 25.09 9.29
CA GLY A 17 18.85 24.35 9.87
C GLY A 17 18.25 23.23 9.00
N CYS A 18 18.64 23.09 7.72
CA CYS A 18 17.93 22.19 6.80
C CYS A 18 18.41 20.72 6.81
N SER A 19 19.46 20.36 7.54
CA SER A 19 19.95 18.96 7.60
C SER A 19 19.57 18.19 8.87
N TRP A 20 18.96 18.82 9.87
CA TRP A 20 18.61 18.19 11.16
C TRP A 20 17.35 17.29 11.10
N ALA A 21 16.55 17.35 10.03
CA ALA A 21 15.29 16.61 9.93
C ALA A 21 15.33 15.48 8.88
N PRO A 22 16.08 14.37 9.10
CA PRO A 22 16.01 13.19 8.25
C PRO A 22 14.69 12.42 8.42
N SER A 23 13.83 12.81 9.37
CA SER A 23 12.56 12.14 9.71
C SER A 23 11.33 12.75 9.05
N LEU A 24 11.47 13.53 7.97
CA LEU A 24 10.35 13.73 7.05
C LEU A 24 10.09 12.40 6.35
N GLY A 25 9.43 11.49 7.08
CA GLY A 25 9.21 10.12 6.70
C GLY A 25 8.63 10.06 5.31
N VAL A 26 9.35 9.39 4.40
CA VAL A 26 8.87 9.13 3.04
C VAL A 26 7.57 8.35 3.17
N HIS A 27 6.45 9.05 3.03
CA HIS A 27 5.13 8.44 3.03
C HIS A 27 5.03 7.60 1.77
N LYS A 28 5.27 6.29 1.91
CA LYS A 28 5.08 5.34 0.83
C LYS A 28 3.59 5.12 0.67
N ILE A 29 3.06 5.65 -0.42
CA ILE A 29 1.65 5.51 -0.82
C ILE A 29 1.35 4.03 -1.05
N ASP A 30 0.20 3.58 -0.59
CA ASP A 30 -0.31 2.25 -0.87
C ASP A 30 -0.80 2.17 -2.31
N ILE A 31 -0.37 1.15 -3.05
CA ILE A 31 -0.68 1.03 -4.47
C ILE A 31 -1.38 -0.30 -4.72
N ASN A 32 -2.63 -0.23 -5.17
CA ASN A 32 -3.33 -1.34 -5.81
C ASN A 32 -2.95 -1.35 -7.29
N GLN A 33 -2.22 -2.36 -7.73
CA GLN A 33 -1.79 -2.51 -9.12
C GLN A 33 -2.56 -3.67 -9.78
N GLY A 34 -3.17 -3.38 -10.92
CA GLY A 34 -3.80 -4.39 -11.76
C GLY A 34 -5.33 -4.46 -11.67
N ASN A 35 -5.91 -5.60 -12.03
CA ASN A 35 -7.36 -5.81 -12.04
C ASN A 35 -7.84 -6.35 -10.68
N ALA A 36 -8.29 -5.47 -9.78
CA ALA A 36 -8.87 -5.88 -8.50
C ALA A 36 -10.22 -6.58 -8.71
N LEU A 37 -10.22 -7.91 -8.75
CA LEU A 37 -11.43 -8.72 -8.81
C LEU A 37 -12.00 -8.94 -7.41
N THR A 38 -13.32 -8.80 -7.27
CA THR A 38 -14.05 -9.15 -6.06
C THR A 38 -14.84 -10.43 -6.24
N GLN A 39 -15.17 -11.07 -5.13
CA GLN A 39 -15.98 -12.29 -5.13
C GLN A 39 -17.33 -12.08 -5.84
N ASP A 40 -17.97 -10.92 -5.63
CA ASP A 40 -19.23 -10.55 -6.28
C ASP A 40 -19.15 -10.52 -7.82
N LEU A 41 -17.97 -10.21 -8.37
CA LEU A 41 -17.76 -10.20 -9.82
C LEU A 41 -17.59 -11.61 -10.36
N VAL A 42 -16.86 -12.46 -9.63
CA VAL A 42 -16.66 -13.87 -9.99
C VAL A 42 -17.98 -14.65 -9.94
N GLU A 43 -18.84 -14.36 -8.96
CA GLU A 43 -20.16 -14.99 -8.83
C GLU A 43 -21.13 -14.64 -9.97
N LYS A 44 -20.91 -13.50 -10.66
CA LYS A 44 -21.69 -13.10 -11.83
C LYS A 44 -21.25 -13.84 -13.11
N LEU A 45 -20.11 -14.51 -13.09
CA LEU A 45 -19.62 -15.29 -14.23
C LEU A 45 -20.47 -16.54 -14.41
N LYS A 46 -20.82 -16.81 -15.68
CA LYS A 46 -21.61 -17.98 -16.05
C LYS A 46 -21.05 -18.59 -17.32
N VAL A 47 -20.90 -19.91 -17.31
CA VAL A 47 -20.51 -20.67 -18.51
C VAL A 47 -21.48 -20.35 -19.65
N GLY A 48 -20.92 -20.12 -20.84
CA GLY A 48 -21.66 -19.75 -22.05
C GLY A 48 -21.74 -18.25 -22.33
N GLN A 49 -21.30 -17.37 -21.42
CA GLN A 49 -21.22 -15.92 -21.65
C GLN A 49 -20.23 -15.59 -22.77
N SER A 50 -20.52 -14.57 -23.58
CA SER A 50 -19.59 -14.11 -24.61
C SER A 50 -18.41 -13.34 -23.99
N LYS A 51 -17.28 -13.28 -24.71
CA LYS A 51 -16.11 -12.45 -24.35
C LYS A 51 -16.51 -11.00 -23.98
N ALA A 52 -17.44 -10.41 -24.72
CA ALA A 52 -17.93 -9.05 -24.44
C ALA A 52 -18.69 -8.94 -23.10
N GLN A 53 -19.52 -9.93 -22.76
CA GLN A 53 -20.23 -9.97 -21.48
C GLN A 53 -19.27 -10.17 -20.30
N VAL A 54 -18.30 -11.09 -20.44
CA VAL A 54 -17.29 -11.30 -19.41
C VAL A 54 -16.47 -10.02 -19.18
N ARG A 55 -16.11 -9.30 -20.25
CA ARG A 55 -15.42 -8.02 -20.16
C ARG A 55 -16.28 -6.93 -19.49
N ALA A 56 -17.60 -6.95 -19.68
CA ALA A 56 -18.49 -6.03 -18.99
C ALA A 56 -18.57 -6.29 -17.48
N ILE A 57 -18.36 -7.54 -17.05
CA ILE A 57 -18.38 -7.95 -15.64
C ILE A 57 -17.01 -7.70 -14.98
N LEU A 58 -15.94 -8.28 -15.53
CA LEU A 58 -14.60 -8.26 -14.93
C LEU A 58 -13.75 -7.06 -15.36
N GLY A 59 -14.18 -6.33 -16.38
CA GLY A 59 -13.39 -5.29 -17.02
C GLY A 59 -12.42 -5.83 -18.06
N THR A 60 -11.59 -4.93 -18.57
CA THR A 60 -10.58 -5.23 -19.59
C THR A 60 -9.40 -5.97 -18.95
N PRO A 61 -9.01 -7.16 -19.45
CA PRO A 61 -7.80 -7.82 -18.97
C PRO A 61 -6.58 -6.97 -19.33
N LEU A 62 -5.60 -6.90 -18.43
CA LEU A 62 -4.31 -6.24 -18.69
C LEU A 62 -3.51 -6.91 -19.82
N LEU A 63 -3.70 -8.23 -19.98
CA LEU A 63 -3.04 -9.02 -21.00
C LEU A 63 -4.11 -9.78 -21.80
N ALA A 64 -4.33 -9.34 -23.05
CA ALA A 64 -5.03 -10.12 -24.06
C ALA A 64 -3.99 -10.47 -25.13
N ASP A 65 -3.44 -11.68 -25.06
CA ASP A 65 -2.49 -12.16 -26.05
C ASP A 65 -3.22 -12.42 -27.38
N ILE A 66 -2.67 -11.89 -28.47
CA ILE A 66 -3.20 -12.06 -29.83
C ILE A 66 -3.06 -13.53 -30.28
N TYR A 67 -2.08 -14.27 -29.73
CA TYR A 67 -1.86 -15.68 -30.03
C TYR A 67 -2.74 -16.63 -29.21
N HIS A 68 -3.22 -16.19 -28.04
CA HIS A 68 -4.08 -16.97 -27.14
C HIS A 68 -5.37 -16.20 -26.84
N ALA A 69 -6.10 -15.83 -27.88
CA ALA A 69 -7.35 -15.09 -27.77
C ALA A 69 -8.43 -15.79 -26.91
N ASP A 70 -8.22 -17.06 -26.60
CA ASP A 70 -9.11 -17.93 -25.83
C ASP A 70 -8.75 -18.02 -24.34
N ARG A 71 -7.76 -17.24 -23.88
CA ARG A 71 -7.43 -17.14 -22.46
C ARG A 71 -7.18 -15.70 -22.06
N TRP A 72 -7.87 -15.23 -21.02
CA TRP A 72 -7.65 -13.93 -20.41
C TRP A 72 -7.11 -14.08 -19.00
N ASP A 73 -6.02 -13.39 -18.70
CA ASP A 73 -5.41 -13.38 -17.39
C ASP A 73 -5.60 -12.03 -16.71
N TYR A 74 -6.13 -12.07 -15.50
CA TYR A 74 -6.32 -10.94 -14.59
C TYR A 74 -5.36 -11.12 -13.43
N VAL A 75 -4.42 -10.17 -13.28
CA VAL A 75 -3.45 -10.18 -12.18
C VAL A 75 -3.72 -8.97 -11.30
N HIS A 76 -3.78 -9.21 -10.00
CA HIS A 76 -3.92 -8.17 -8.98
C HIS A 76 -2.76 -8.25 -8.01
N GLU A 77 -2.03 -7.15 -7.88
CA GLU A 77 -0.93 -6.99 -6.96
C GLU A 77 -1.23 -5.84 -5.99
N PHE A 78 -1.28 -6.15 -4.70
CA PHE A 78 -1.48 -5.16 -3.65
C PHE A 78 -0.18 -4.94 -2.89
N ARG A 79 0.34 -3.72 -2.95
CA ARG A 79 1.51 -3.29 -2.20
C ARG A 79 1.13 -2.27 -1.14
N TYR A 80 1.53 -2.55 0.10
CA TYR A 80 1.38 -1.64 1.23
C TYR A 80 2.76 -1.18 1.69
N GLN A 81 2.98 0.13 1.76
CA GLN A 81 4.28 0.72 2.08
C GLN A 81 5.48 0.15 1.29
N GLY A 82 5.24 -0.25 0.03
CA GLY A 82 6.25 -0.85 -0.84
C GLY A 82 6.60 -2.31 -0.57
N LYS A 83 5.94 -2.99 0.40
CA LYS A 83 5.97 -4.43 0.57
C LYS A 83 4.80 -5.07 -0.19
N LEU A 84 5.06 -6.21 -0.85
CA LEU A 84 4.00 -7.01 -1.49
C LEU A 84 3.15 -7.69 -0.40
N VAL A 85 1.87 -7.34 -0.32
CA VAL A 85 0.94 -7.92 0.66
C VAL A 85 0.06 -9.01 0.06
N ALA A 86 -0.38 -8.82 -1.19
CA ALA A 86 -1.16 -9.82 -1.88
C ALA A 86 -0.81 -9.84 -3.37
N HIS A 87 -0.68 -11.03 -3.92
CA HIS A 87 -0.57 -11.27 -5.36
C HIS A 87 -1.61 -12.34 -5.70
N ARG A 88 -2.51 -12.03 -6.62
CA ARG A 88 -3.63 -12.92 -6.99
C ARG A 88 -3.75 -13.01 -8.49
N GLY A 89 -3.85 -14.24 -8.98
CA GLY A 89 -4.08 -14.54 -10.38
C GLY A 89 -5.49 -15.08 -10.61
N PHE A 90 -6.11 -14.64 -11.69
CA PHE A 90 -7.39 -15.17 -12.16
C PHE A 90 -7.38 -15.32 -13.68
N SER A 91 -7.52 -16.55 -14.14
CA SER A 91 -7.49 -16.94 -15.55
C SER A 91 -8.88 -17.37 -16.01
N VAL A 92 -9.31 -16.81 -17.12
CA VAL A 92 -10.58 -17.11 -17.78
C VAL A 92 -10.30 -17.78 -19.11
N PHE A 93 -11.01 -18.87 -19.39
CA PHE A 93 -10.85 -19.67 -20.59
C PHE A 93 -12.12 -19.62 -21.44
N PHE A 94 -11.92 -19.49 -22.73
CA PHE A 94 -12.96 -19.42 -23.74
C PHE A 94 -12.82 -20.58 -24.73
N ALA A 95 -13.95 -21.01 -25.28
CA ALA A 95 -14.01 -21.87 -26.46
C ALA A 95 -15.16 -21.37 -27.33
N ASP A 96 -14.96 -21.28 -28.65
CA ASP A 96 -15.96 -20.76 -29.58
C ASP A 96 -16.54 -19.39 -29.17
N ASP A 97 -15.68 -18.47 -28.71
CA ASP A 97 -16.03 -17.15 -28.16
C ASP A 97 -16.95 -17.14 -26.92
N LYS A 98 -17.11 -18.29 -26.27
CA LYS A 98 -17.90 -18.44 -25.05
C LYS A 98 -17.06 -18.88 -23.86
N LEU A 99 -17.41 -18.36 -22.69
CA LEU A 99 -16.81 -18.72 -21.41
C LEU A 99 -17.03 -20.21 -21.12
N THR A 100 -15.97 -20.98 -20.99
CA THR A 100 -16.04 -22.42 -20.65
C THR A 100 -15.68 -22.68 -19.19
N ARG A 101 -14.62 -22.03 -18.70
CA ARG A 101 -14.16 -22.17 -17.31
C ARG A 101 -13.37 -20.96 -16.86
N TRP A 102 -13.20 -20.83 -15.56
CA TRP A 102 -12.26 -19.90 -14.95
C TRP A 102 -11.54 -20.57 -13.78
N GLN A 103 -10.38 -20.05 -13.42
CA GLN A 103 -9.56 -20.56 -12.33
C GLN A 103 -8.82 -19.38 -11.70
N GLY A 104 -8.69 -19.36 -10.39
CA GLY A 104 -7.91 -18.33 -9.72
C GLY A 104 -7.88 -18.55 -8.22
N ASP A 105 -7.18 -17.64 -7.55
CA ASP A 105 -7.05 -17.63 -6.10
C ASP A 105 -8.39 -17.24 -5.44
N GLU A 106 -8.43 -17.19 -4.10
CA GLU A 106 -9.62 -16.73 -3.39
C GLU A 106 -9.77 -15.20 -3.49
N GLN A 107 -10.93 -14.72 -3.93
CA GLN A 107 -11.18 -13.30 -4.15
C GLN A 107 -11.71 -12.66 -2.87
N PRO A 108 -11.25 -11.44 -2.53
CA PRO A 108 -11.80 -10.74 -1.38
C PRO A 108 -13.23 -10.30 -1.72
N PRO A 109 -14.12 -10.23 -0.72
CA PRO A 109 -15.47 -9.70 -0.95
C PRO A 109 -15.41 -8.20 -1.29
N SER A 110 -14.40 -7.47 -0.81
CA SER A 110 -14.16 -6.08 -1.25
C SER A 110 -12.69 -5.66 -1.13
N PRO A 111 -12.24 -4.66 -1.93
CA PRO A 111 -10.90 -4.10 -1.83
C PRO A 111 -10.61 -3.47 -0.46
N ALA A 112 -11.65 -2.97 0.23
CA ALA A 112 -11.51 -2.39 1.57
C ALA A 112 -10.98 -3.40 2.60
N ILE A 113 -11.31 -4.69 2.45
CA ILE A 113 -10.78 -5.74 3.34
C ILE A 113 -9.28 -5.95 3.11
N LEU A 114 -8.80 -5.88 1.85
CA LEU A 114 -7.37 -5.96 1.56
C LEU A 114 -6.60 -4.84 2.25
N ASN A 115 -7.11 -3.60 2.15
CA ASN A 115 -6.52 -2.43 2.81
C ASN A 115 -6.46 -2.63 4.33
N ARG A 116 -7.54 -3.12 4.95
CA ARG A 116 -7.58 -3.38 6.39
C ARG A 116 -6.61 -4.49 6.81
N GLN A 117 -6.52 -5.58 6.05
CA GLN A 117 -5.58 -6.66 6.32
C GLN A 117 -4.13 -6.19 6.23
N ALA A 118 -3.80 -5.36 5.24
CA ALA A 118 -2.47 -4.77 5.13
C ALA A 118 -2.14 -3.83 6.30
N GLN A 119 -3.09 -2.99 6.70
CA GLN A 119 -2.95 -2.15 7.89
C GLN A 119 -2.69 -3.00 9.14
N ALA A 120 -3.48 -4.07 9.34
CA ALA A 120 -3.29 -4.99 10.47
C ALA A 120 -1.93 -5.71 10.43
N ALA A 121 -1.50 -6.19 9.26
CA ALA A 121 -0.18 -6.80 9.09
C ALA A 121 0.97 -5.82 9.39
N SER A 122 0.83 -4.55 8.98
CA SER A 122 1.81 -3.52 9.28
C SER A 122 1.87 -3.13 10.77
N GLN A 123 0.74 -3.23 11.49
CA GLN A 123 0.66 -2.99 12.93
C GLN A 123 1.21 -4.18 13.74
N ALA A 124 1.10 -5.40 13.20
CA ALA A 124 1.68 -6.60 13.82
C ALA A 124 3.21 -6.67 13.67
N GLU A 125 3.76 -6.05 12.63
CA GLU A 125 5.20 -5.97 12.37
C GLU A 125 5.85 -4.70 12.92
N GLN A 126 5.04 -3.78 13.47
CA GLN A 126 5.55 -2.79 14.41
C GLN A 126 6.14 -3.56 15.59
N PRO A 127 7.41 -3.33 15.97
CA PRO A 127 8.01 -4.01 17.10
C PRO A 127 7.07 -3.78 18.27
N ALA A 128 6.54 -4.89 18.81
CA ALA A 128 5.69 -4.89 19.98
C ALA A 128 6.20 -3.80 20.91
N GLN A 129 5.37 -2.77 21.14
CA GLN A 129 5.65 -1.78 22.16
C GLN A 129 6.00 -2.59 23.39
N THR A 130 7.28 -2.59 23.74
CA THR A 130 7.75 -3.22 24.96
C THR A 130 6.86 -2.63 26.02
N PRO A 131 6.08 -3.45 26.76
CA PRO A 131 5.13 -2.92 27.72
C PRO A 131 5.92 -2.02 28.64
N ALA A 132 5.63 -0.72 28.60
CA ALA A 132 6.23 0.38 29.34
C ALA A 132 7.15 -0.10 30.48
N ALA A 133 8.35 -0.55 30.14
CA ALA A 133 9.34 -0.97 31.11
C ALA A 133 10.13 0.31 31.41
N ALA A 134 9.59 1.09 32.33
CA ALA A 134 10.15 2.31 32.88
C ALA A 134 10.67 3.31 31.81
N GLU A 135 9.80 4.23 31.37
CA GLU A 135 10.26 5.51 30.84
C GLU A 135 11.11 6.19 31.94
N GLU A 136 12.44 6.06 31.86
CA GLU A 136 13.35 6.93 32.57
C GLU A 136 12.94 8.38 32.24
N PRO A 137 12.73 9.26 33.24
CA PRO A 137 12.37 10.63 32.97
C PRO A 137 13.39 11.22 32.00
N GLY A 138 12.92 11.65 30.83
CA GLY A 138 13.77 12.23 29.81
C GLY A 138 14.64 13.35 30.38
N ILE A 139 15.77 13.64 29.73
CA ILE A 139 16.76 14.61 30.20
C ILE A 139 16.11 15.96 30.56
N LEU A 140 15.06 16.36 29.84
CA LEU A 140 14.26 17.56 30.14
C LEU A 140 13.48 17.44 31.45
N THR A 141 12.86 16.30 31.73
CA THR A 141 12.14 16.03 32.98
C THR A 141 13.10 15.99 34.17
N ARG A 142 14.30 15.43 34.00
CA ARG A 142 15.36 15.44 35.02
C ARG A 142 15.91 16.84 35.27
N PHE A 143 16.15 17.59 34.20
CA PHE A 143 16.58 18.99 34.29
C PHE A 143 15.53 19.85 35.01
N TRP A 144 14.25 19.66 34.68
CA TRP A 144 13.16 20.38 35.32
C TRP A 144 13.07 20.05 36.82
N ASN A 145 13.15 18.77 37.19
CA ASN A 145 13.14 18.36 38.59
C ASN A 145 14.35 18.88 39.39
N TRP A 146 15.52 19.00 38.75
CA TRP A 146 16.69 19.62 39.37
C TRP A 146 16.49 21.13 39.59
N LEU A 147 15.86 21.83 38.63
CA LEU A 147 15.59 23.27 38.75
C LEU A 147 14.63 23.61 39.90
N LYS A 148 13.76 22.68 40.28
CA LYS A 148 12.75 22.88 41.33
C LYS A 148 13.17 22.39 42.72
N SER A 149 14.39 21.88 42.87
CA SER A 149 14.96 21.43 44.14
C SER A 149 16.01 22.41 44.66
#